data_AF-A0A258R5B5-F1
#
_entry.id   AF-A0A258R5B5-F1
#
_cell.length_a   1.000
_cell.length_b   1.000
_cell.length_c   1.000
_cell.angle_alpha   90.00
_cell.angle_beta   90.00
_cell.angle_gamma   90.00
#
_symmetry.space_group_name_H-M   'P 1'
#
loop_
_entity.id
_entity.type
_entity.pdbx_description
1 polymer ?
#
loop_
_entity_poly.entity_id
_entity_poly.type
_entity_poly.pdbx_seq_one_letter_code
_entity_poly.pdbx_strand_id
1 'polypeptide(L)'
;MTPDLFADDSHNWFVPSPAKRPRAGAAHMAASAPLTLHQHIGFQLGWDHARHGVTPPRPHTLEPSSLQQGWHAGLACFGAHRPVPRRAVRQWLQLRLHAWLRGLNVELLHITPNHLHQIEVSVCPITREALGHAGEPAAAAAINRVRHDAGYAAGNLAVMSQRAHLAKAAHGFGTAWATAQALQAQAQAQAIDAAGPVSRDGLSAAHWSRIAVLCSFVEALPHEQACELPLLVLPPNRLRLFNPVQALQVFISRQLLSAGWSQRINALEALLHGLPAQRAFRSFFQTLLPRVLEAKGSTGAQESRWALEDAWQHPAVQQRWTRFARLLTPAQCEAVMQQATAGHSAPERVRFESQADAHATEGWCLETRGHVPHGLASDTLGPPLKAGSPTLH
;
A
#
# COMPACT_ATOMS: atom_id res chain seq x y z
N MET A 1 76.41 11.24 13.46
CA MET A 1 75.89 12.42 12.74
C MET A 1 75.19 13.29 13.76
N THR A 2 75.48 14.57 13.65
CA THR A 2 75.57 15.61 14.67
C THR A 2 74.24 16.11 15.24
N PRO A 3 74.28 16.76 16.41
CA PRO A 3 73.15 17.16 17.25
C PRO A 3 72.81 18.66 17.11
N ASP A 4 71.82 19.09 17.90
CA ASP A 4 71.61 20.42 18.50
C ASP A 4 71.70 21.69 17.63
N LEU A 5 70.60 22.44 17.65
CA LEU A 5 70.61 23.90 17.51
C LEU A 5 69.62 24.49 18.51
N PHE A 6 70.19 24.91 19.64
CA PHE A 6 69.63 25.80 20.64
C PHE A 6 69.83 27.27 20.23
N ALA A 7 69.10 28.14 20.94
CA ALA A 7 69.32 29.57 21.19
C ALA A 7 68.72 30.55 20.14
N ASP A 8 68.10 31.67 20.49
CA ASP A 8 67.99 32.34 21.79
C ASP A 8 66.91 33.45 21.77
N ASP A 9 66.38 33.77 22.96
CA ASP A 9 66.03 35.09 23.52
C ASP A 9 65.08 36.09 22.79
N SER A 10 64.18 36.84 23.43
CA SER A 10 64.00 37.25 24.84
C SER A 10 62.70 38.08 25.04
N HIS A 11 62.27 38.20 26.31
CA HIS A 11 61.37 39.19 26.95
C HIS A 11 59.83 39.10 26.66
N ASN A 12 58.89 39.20 27.62
CA ASN A 12 58.94 39.56 29.04
C ASN A 12 57.65 39.12 29.81
N TRP A 13 57.86 38.86 31.10
CA TRP A 13 56.98 38.69 32.27
C TRP A 13 55.46 39.00 32.21
N PHE A 14 54.63 38.02 32.62
CA PHE A 14 53.59 38.22 33.65
C PHE A 14 53.15 36.89 34.29
N VAL A 15 53.25 36.78 35.62
CA VAL A 15 52.80 35.64 36.42
C VAL A 15 51.42 35.96 37.01
N PRO A 16 50.40 35.08 36.89
CA PRO A 16 49.27 35.09 37.80
C PRO A 16 49.28 33.89 38.75
N SER A 17 49.10 34.21 40.04
CA SER A 17 48.81 33.29 41.16
C SER A 17 47.53 32.44 40.94
N PRO A 18 47.37 31.32 41.66
CA PRO A 18 46.23 30.41 41.48
C PRO A 18 44.97 30.95 42.16
N ALA A 19 44.03 31.48 41.37
CA ALA A 19 42.74 31.94 41.87
C ALA A 19 41.60 30.96 41.53
N LYS A 20 41.10 30.31 42.59
CA LYS A 20 39.72 29.88 42.84
C LYS A 20 38.93 29.20 41.70
N ARG A 21 38.70 27.90 41.88
CA ARG A 21 37.62 27.12 41.23
C ARG A 21 36.29 27.89 41.31
N PRO A 22 35.60 28.17 40.20
CA PRO A 22 34.21 28.57 40.26
C PRO A 22 33.34 27.35 40.60
N ARG A 23 32.50 27.54 41.62
CA ARG A 23 31.43 26.64 42.04
C ARG A 23 30.53 26.29 40.85
N ALA A 24 30.02 25.06 40.90
CA ALA A 24 28.97 24.54 40.05
C ALA A 24 27.83 25.56 39.88
N GLY A 25 27.78 26.18 38.70
CA GLY A 25 26.59 26.86 38.22
C GLY A 25 25.63 25.79 37.73
N ALA A 26 24.44 25.77 38.32
CA ALA A 26 23.31 24.99 37.85
C ALA A 26 23.12 25.28 36.35
N ALA A 27 23.48 24.32 35.50
CA ALA A 27 23.09 24.34 34.12
C ALA A 27 21.57 24.32 34.11
N HIS A 28 20.98 25.45 33.69
CA HIS A 28 19.62 25.46 33.21
C HIS A 28 19.46 24.26 32.29
N MET A 29 18.64 23.28 32.69
CA MET A 29 18.09 22.31 31.75
C MET A 29 17.39 23.14 30.70
N ALA A 30 18.06 23.34 29.55
CA ALA A 30 17.43 23.91 28.38
C ALA A 30 16.25 22.98 28.08
N ALA A 31 15.03 23.47 28.33
CA ALA A 31 13.83 22.78 27.95
C ALA A 31 13.97 22.49 26.45
N SER A 32 14.15 21.21 26.12
CA SER A 32 14.29 20.76 24.74
C SER A 32 13.08 21.28 23.97
N ALA A 33 13.33 22.08 22.92
CA ALA A 33 12.26 22.62 22.09
C ALA A 33 11.33 21.48 21.64
N PRO A 34 10.00 21.68 21.68
CA PRO A 34 9.06 20.62 21.35
C PRO A 34 9.34 20.13 19.92
N LEU A 35 9.54 18.82 19.78
CA LEU A 35 9.79 18.21 18.47
C LEU A 35 8.56 18.40 17.59
N THR A 36 8.78 18.69 16.31
CA THR A 36 7.71 18.57 15.32
C THR A 36 7.28 17.10 15.22
N LEU A 37 6.01 16.86 14.84
CA LEU A 37 5.51 15.50 14.65
C LEU A 37 6.38 14.71 13.65
N HIS A 38 6.88 15.36 12.59
CA HIS A 38 7.77 14.74 11.62
C HIS A 38 9.13 14.31 12.23
N GLN A 39 9.71 15.14 13.11
CA GLN A 39 10.92 14.79 13.85
C GLN A 39 10.66 13.62 14.80
N HIS A 40 9.56 13.65 15.54
CA HIS A 40 9.16 12.57 16.45
C HIS A 40 8.99 11.23 15.72
N ILE A 41 8.30 11.22 14.58
CA ILE A 41 8.17 10.02 13.73
C ILE A 41 9.54 9.52 13.27
N GLY A 42 10.43 10.41 12.86
CA GLY A 42 11.79 10.05 12.46
C GLY A 42 12.55 9.37 13.61
N PHE A 43 12.46 9.92 14.82
CA PHE A 43 13.04 9.31 16.03
C PHE A 43 12.49 7.91 16.29
N GLN A 44 11.16 7.75 16.30
CA GLN A 44 10.54 6.44 16.47
C GLN A 44 10.97 5.42 15.39
N LEU A 45 11.08 5.86 14.14
CA LEU A 45 11.54 5.01 13.05
C LEU A 45 13.00 4.56 13.26
N GLY A 46 13.89 5.47 13.67
CA GLY A 46 15.27 5.13 14.02
C GLY A 46 15.35 4.11 15.16
N TRP A 47 14.52 4.31 16.20
CA TRP A 47 14.41 3.39 17.32
C TRP A 47 13.98 1.98 16.87
N ASP A 48 12.99 1.89 15.98
CA ASP A 48 12.53 0.60 15.43
C ASP A 48 13.58 -0.07 14.54
N HIS A 49 14.36 0.70 13.78
CA HIS A 49 15.53 0.19 13.06
C HIS A 49 16.51 -0.51 14.01
N ALA A 50 16.84 0.12 15.15
CA ALA A 50 17.70 -0.48 16.17
C ALA A 50 17.05 -1.73 16.80
N ARG A 51 15.77 -1.64 17.20
CA ARG A 51 15.00 -2.74 17.81
C ARG A 51 15.02 -4.02 16.96
N HIS A 52 14.93 -3.86 15.64
CA HIS A 52 14.87 -4.96 14.70
C HIS A 52 16.21 -5.36 14.10
N GLY A 53 17.33 -4.78 14.56
CA GLY A 53 18.66 -5.10 14.05
C GLY A 53 18.87 -4.71 12.58
N VAL A 54 18.17 -3.69 12.09
CA VAL A 54 18.29 -3.19 10.72
C VAL A 54 18.96 -1.82 10.74
N THR A 55 20.16 -1.73 10.19
CA THR A 55 20.86 -0.45 10.01
C THR A 55 20.11 0.43 8.99
N PRO A 56 19.84 1.71 9.31
CA PRO A 56 19.31 2.65 8.33
C PRO A 56 20.24 2.83 7.11
N PRO A 57 19.74 3.27 5.95
CA PRO A 57 20.56 3.58 4.79
C PRO A 57 21.58 4.71 5.04
N ARG A 58 22.68 4.68 4.30
CA ARG A 58 23.90 5.46 4.57
C ARG A 58 23.79 6.99 4.69
N PRO A 59 22.92 7.75 4.00
CA PRO A 59 22.83 9.19 4.32
C PRO A 59 22.32 9.41 5.76
N HIS A 60 21.37 8.60 6.21
CA HIS A 60 20.72 8.77 7.52
C HIS A 60 21.49 8.18 8.71
N THR A 61 22.58 7.45 8.44
CA THR A 61 23.53 7.03 9.49
C THR A 61 24.64 8.04 9.71
N LEU A 62 24.89 8.93 8.75
CA LEU A 62 26.00 9.89 8.79
C LEU A 62 25.53 11.29 9.15
N GLU A 63 24.42 11.74 8.56
CA GLU A 63 23.90 13.09 8.76
C GLU A 63 23.03 13.20 10.03
N PRO A 64 23.20 14.27 10.84
CA PRO A 64 22.35 14.55 11.98
C PRO A 64 20.87 14.62 11.58
N SER A 65 20.09 13.65 12.05
CA SER A 65 18.65 13.58 11.81
C SER A 65 17.95 12.97 13.02
N SER A 66 16.64 13.22 13.17
CA SER A 66 15.88 12.59 14.25
C SER A 66 15.89 11.07 14.13
N LEU A 67 15.96 10.53 12.90
CA LEU A 67 16.16 9.12 12.64
C LEU A 67 17.50 8.60 13.20
N GLN A 68 18.61 9.28 12.93
CA GLN A 68 19.91 8.90 13.48
C GLN A 68 19.89 8.92 15.02
N GLN A 69 19.30 9.96 15.61
CA GLN A 69 19.17 10.09 17.07
C GLN A 69 18.38 8.93 17.68
N GLY A 70 17.22 8.59 17.10
CA GLY A 70 16.41 7.45 17.53
C GLY A 70 17.13 6.12 17.38
N TRP A 71 17.89 5.95 16.30
CA TRP A 71 18.69 4.76 16.06
C TRP A 71 19.79 4.58 17.10
N HIS A 72 20.55 5.63 17.40
CA HIS A 72 21.59 5.59 18.45
C HIS A 72 20.99 5.34 19.83
N ALA A 73 19.87 5.99 20.17
CA ALA A 73 19.16 5.76 21.42
C ALA A 73 18.68 4.30 21.53
N GLY A 74 18.15 3.73 20.44
CA GLY A 74 17.76 2.33 20.40
C GLY A 74 18.95 1.37 20.52
N LEU A 75 20.08 1.66 19.88
CA LEU A 75 21.30 0.85 19.99
C LEU A 75 21.79 0.79 21.44
N ALA A 76 21.76 1.92 22.15
CA ALA A 76 22.09 1.99 23.57
C ALA A 76 21.12 1.18 24.45
N CYS A 77 19.85 1.13 24.08
CA CYS A 77 18.80 0.42 24.82
C CYS A 77 18.83 -1.11 24.59
N PHE A 78 18.95 -1.57 23.34
CA PHE A 78 18.78 -2.99 22.99
C PHE A 78 20.09 -3.80 23.05
N GLY A 79 21.25 -3.14 23.10
CA GLY A 79 22.54 -3.81 23.17
C GLY A 79 22.80 -4.75 21.99
N ALA A 80 23.64 -5.78 22.20
CA ALA A 80 24.12 -6.67 21.14
C ALA A 80 23.15 -7.80 20.73
N HIS A 81 22.18 -8.15 21.60
CA HIS A 81 21.24 -9.25 21.35
C HIS A 81 20.00 -8.75 20.58
N ARG A 82 20.15 -8.62 19.26
CA ARG A 82 19.07 -8.19 18.35
C ARG A 82 18.63 -9.33 17.44
N PRO A 83 17.33 -9.41 17.10
CA PRO A 83 16.83 -10.47 16.24
C PRO A 83 17.40 -10.35 14.83
N VAL A 84 17.57 -11.50 14.14
CA VAL A 84 17.85 -11.49 12.70
C VAL A 84 16.61 -10.94 11.98
N PRO A 85 16.73 -9.85 11.20
CA PRO A 85 15.55 -9.23 10.61
C PRO A 85 14.97 -10.13 9.53
N ARG A 86 13.65 -10.34 9.57
CA ARG A 86 12.90 -11.04 8.51
C ARG A 86 12.65 -10.09 7.34
N ARG A 87 12.40 -10.65 6.15
CA ARG A 87 12.08 -9.88 4.92
C ARG A 87 10.95 -8.86 5.13
N ALA A 88 9.85 -9.29 5.73
CA ALA A 88 8.70 -8.42 5.98
C ALA A 88 9.01 -7.23 6.90
N VAL A 89 9.92 -7.40 7.87
CA VAL A 89 10.38 -6.31 8.76
C VAL A 89 11.22 -5.31 7.98
N ARG A 90 12.12 -5.78 7.10
CA ARG A 90 12.91 -4.90 6.23
C ARG A 90 12.00 -4.07 5.29
N GLN A 91 11.02 -4.71 4.66
CA GLN A 91 10.05 -4.02 3.81
C GLN A 91 9.23 -2.99 4.60
N TRP A 92 8.81 -3.31 5.81
CA TRP A 92 8.06 -2.40 6.68
C TRP A 92 8.87 -1.16 7.07
N LEU A 93 10.13 -1.34 7.49
CA LEU A 93 11.03 -0.23 7.80
C LEU A 93 11.33 0.61 6.55
N GLN A 94 11.55 -0.03 5.39
CA GLN A 94 11.79 0.66 4.13
C GLN A 94 10.56 1.49 3.69
N LEU A 95 9.35 0.94 3.83
CA LEU A 95 8.11 1.67 3.54
C LEU A 95 7.98 2.90 4.44
N ARG A 96 8.23 2.75 5.74
CA ARG A 96 8.17 3.87 6.70
C ARG A 96 9.22 4.92 6.42
N LEU A 97 10.45 4.51 6.08
CA LEU A 97 11.50 5.43 5.69
C LEU A 97 11.11 6.22 4.44
N HIS A 98 10.65 5.53 3.39
CA HIS A 98 10.21 6.20 2.16
C HIS A 98 9.02 7.13 2.42
N ALA A 99 8.10 6.77 3.32
CA ALA A 99 6.96 7.62 3.69
C ALA A 99 7.43 8.87 4.44
N TRP A 100 8.28 8.69 5.45
CA TRP A 100 8.87 9.77 6.25
C TRP A 100 9.60 10.78 5.36
N LEU A 101 10.47 10.32 4.44
CA LEU A 101 11.18 11.21 3.50
C LEU A 101 10.26 12.06 2.60
N ARG A 102 9.01 11.64 2.40
CA ARG A 102 8.00 12.37 1.61
C ARG A 102 6.97 13.10 2.49
N GLY A 103 7.15 13.10 3.81
CA GLY A 103 6.20 13.65 4.77
C GLY A 103 4.84 12.95 4.74
N LEU A 104 4.77 11.69 4.30
CA LEU A 104 3.54 10.89 4.22
C LEU A 104 3.28 10.16 5.53
N ASN A 105 2.01 10.08 5.92
CA ASN A 105 1.58 9.33 7.09
C ASN A 105 1.63 7.81 6.83
N VAL A 106 1.98 7.05 7.87
CA VAL A 106 1.83 5.59 7.90
C VAL A 106 1.01 5.24 9.13
N GLU A 107 -0.12 4.59 8.92
CA GLU A 107 -1.00 4.13 9.99
C GLU A 107 -0.43 2.84 10.59
N LEU A 108 0.28 2.96 11.72
CA LEU A 108 1.09 1.88 12.28
C LEU A 108 0.29 0.81 13.04
N LEU A 109 -0.99 1.04 13.34
CA LEU A 109 -1.82 0.08 14.06
C LEU A 109 -2.15 -1.14 13.17
N HIS A 110 -2.48 -0.94 11.89
CA HIS A 110 -2.73 -2.03 10.95
C HIS A 110 -1.57 -2.30 9.98
N ILE A 111 -0.77 -1.28 9.62
CA ILE A 111 0.41 -1.48 8.78
C ILE A 111 1.57 -2.07 9.60
N THR A 112 1.58 -3.40 9.67
CA THR A 112 2.58 -4.21 10.37
C THR A 112 3.39 -5.07 9.39
N PRO A 113 4.55 -5.64 9.80
CA PRO A 113 5.25 -6.63 8.98
C PRO A 113 4.37 -7.81 8.55
N ASN A 114 3.46 -8.28 9.42
CA ASN A 114 2.53 -9.35 9.07
C ASN A 114 1.52 -8.91 7.99
N HIS A 115 1.01 -7.68 8.08
CA HIS A 115 0.15 -7.12 7.04
C HIS A 115 0.87 -7.08 5.68
N LEU A 116 2.12 -6.60 5.66
CA LEU A 116 2.90 -6.56 4.42
C LEU A 116 3.13 -7.94 3.83
N HIS A 117 3.43 -8.93 4.66
CA HIS A 117 3.56 -10.32 4.21
C HIS A 117 2.28 -10.87 3.58
N GLN A 118 1.12 -10.52 4.13
CA GLN A 118 -0.19 -10.98 3.62
C GLN A 118 -0.57 -10.37 2.27
N ILE A 119 0.00 -9.21 1.90
CA ILE A 119 -0.26 -8.55 0.62
C ILE A 119 0.85 -8.80 -0.41
N GLU A 120 1.89 -9.58 -0.06
CA GLU A 120 2.92 -9.97 -1.01
C GLU A 120 2.32 -10.81 -2.15
N VAL A 121 2.76 -10.53 -3.37
CA VAL A 121 2.39 -11.27 -4.58
C VAL A 121 3.65 -11.56 -5.39
N SER A 122 3.65 -12.67 -6.13
CA SER A 122 4.76 -13.04 -7.02
C SER A 122 4.63 -12.45 -8.43
N VAL A 123 3.48 -11.89 -8.77
CA VAL A 123 3.12 -11.44 -10.12
C VAL A 123 2.42 -10.09 -10.04
N CYS A 124 2.78 -9.17 -10.92
CA CYS A 124 2.20 -7.84 -10.98
C CYS A 124 0.72 -7.93 -11.42
N PRO A 125 -0.25 -7.38 -10.67
CA PRO A 125 -1.65 -7.41 -11.08
C PRO A 125 -1.95 -6.56 -12.33
N ILE A 126 -1.05 -5.63 -12.67
CA ILE A 126 -1.19 -4.71 -13.82
C ILE A 126 -0.52 -5.28 -15.06
N THR A 127 0.79 -5.57 -15.00
CA THR A 127 1.56 -6.06 -16.16
C THR A 127 1.49 -7.56 -16.34
N ARG A 128 1.00 -8.30 -15.34
CA ARG A 128 0.96 -9.78 -15.32
C ARG A 128 2.33 -10.47 -15.43
N GLU A 129 3.41 -9.73 -15.23
CA GLU A 129 4.77 -10.26 -15.20
C GLU A 129 5.19 -10.64 -13.78
N ALA A 130 6.16 -11.56 -13.66
CA ALA A 130 6.73 -11.94 -12.37
C ALA A 130 7.43 -10.74 -11.70
N LEU A 131 7.21 -10.58 -10.39
CA LEU A 131 7.84 -9.55 -9.59
C LEU A 131 9.19 -10.01 -9.04
N GLY A 132 10.16 -9.11 -9.05
CA GLY A 132 11.47 -9.35 -8.46
C GLY A 132 12.39 -10.25 -9.28
N HIS A 133 12.21 -10.28 -10.62
CA HIS A 133 13.20 -10.88 -11.51
C HIS A 133 14.56 -10.18 -11.31
N ALA A 134 15.59 -10.96 -10.98
CA ALA A 134 16.91 -10.43 -10.66
C ALA A 134 17.47 -9.66 -11.86
N GLY A 135 17.84 -8.40 -11.67
CA GLY A 135 18.48 -7.57 -12.71
C GLY A 135 17.53 -6.65 -13.49
N GLU A 136 16.20 -6.71 -13.27
CA GLU A 136 15.26 -5.80 -13.93
C GLU A 136 14.57 -4.86 -12.92
N PRO A 137 15.06 -3.62 -12.74
CA PRO A 137 14.46 -2.65 -11.83
C PRO A 137 12.98 -2.39 -12.13
N ALA A 138 12.58 -2.39 -13.41
CA ALA A 138 11.20 -2.17 -13.83
C ALA A 138 10.22 -3.23 -13.28
N ALA A 139 10.68 -4.47 -13.10
CA ALA A 139 9.92 -5.59 -12.54
C ALA A 139 10.02 -5.71 -11.01
N ALA A 140 10.77 -4.82 -10.34
CA ALA A 140 10.90 -4.83 -8.89
C ALA A 140 9.53 -4.61 -8.21
N ALA A 141 9.27 -5.36 -7.14
CA ALA A 141 8.04 -5.23 -6.36
C ALA A 141 8.03 -3.90 -5.58
N ALA A 142 6.99 -3.10 -5.78
CA ALA A 142 6.77 -1.85 -5.07
C ALA A 142 5.42 -1.89 -4.33
N ILE A 143 5.43 -1.53 -3.04
CA ILE A 143 4.20 -1.32 -2.25
C ILE A 143 3.68 0.08 -2.58
N ASN A 144 2.49 0.16 -3.14
CA ASN A 144 1.87 1.38 -3.63
C ASN A 144 0.58 1.71 -2.87
N ARG A 145 0.34 3.02 -2.70
CA ARG A 145 -0.95 3.57 -2.27
C ARG A 145 -1.88 3.66 -3.47
N VAL A 146 -2.94 2.85 -3.48
CA VAL A 146 -3.88 2.79 -4.61
C VAL A 146 -4.58 4.14 -4.77
N ARG A 147 -5.13 4.67 -3.69
CA ARG A 147 -5.57 6.06 -3.59
C ARG A 147 -4.39 6.94 -3.20
N HIS A 148 -4.01 7.87 -4.08
CA HIS A 148 -2.75 8.62 -3.98
C HIS A 148 -2.82 9.81 -3.00
N ASP A 149 -4.01 10.34 -2.76
CA ASP A 149 -4.34 11.41 -1.80
C ASP A 149 -4.61 10.85 -0.38
N ALA A 150 -4.30 9.58 -0.13
CA ALA A 150 -4.38 8.95 1.17
C ALA A 150 -2.98 8.54 1.66
N GLY A 151 -2.79 8.38 2.97
CA GLY A 151 -1.56 7.87 3.57
C GLY A 151 -1.34 6.38 3.29
N TYR A 152 -0.25 5.83 3.83
CA TYR A 152 -0.09 4.37 3.89
C TYR A 152 -0.97 3.82 5.00
N ALA A 153 -2.10 3.23 4.62
CA ALA A 153 -3.09 2.71 5.55
C ALA A 153 -3.65 1.37 5.06
N ALA A 154 -4.10 0.53 5.99
CA ALA A 154 -4.74 -0.72 5.62
C ALA A 154 -5.96 -0.46 4.73
N GLY A 155 -6.19 -1.35 3.75
CA GLY A 155 -7.24 -1.14 2.76
C GLY A 155 -6.83 -0.30 1.55
N ASN A 156 -5.68 0.38 1.57
CA ASN A 156 -5.21 1.26 0.49
C ASN A 156 -3.91 0.79 -0.19
N LEU A 157 -3.40 -0.40 0.15
CA LEU A 157 -2.10 -0.87 -0.34
C LEU A 157 -2.25 -1.97 -1.37
N ALA A 158 -1.41 -1.91 -2.41
CA ALA A 158 -1.23 -2.97 -3.39
C ALA A 158 0.25 -3.13 -3.74
N VAL A 159 0.68 -4.37 -3.99
CA VAL A 159 2.02 -4.66 -4.51
C VAL A 159 1.93 -4.79 -6.03
N MET A 160 2.74 -4.02 -6.75
CA MET A 160 2.83 -4.03 -8.22
C MET A 160 4.26 -3.78 -8.68
N SER A 161 4.54 -3.93 -9.98
CA SER A 161 5.86 -3.66 -10.54
C SER A 161 6.21 -2.18 -10.44
N GLN A 162 7.50 -1.85 -10.35
CA GLN A 162 7.97 -0.46 -10.33
C GLN A 162 7.52 0.30 -11.57
N ARG A 163 7.50 -0.34 -12.75
CA ARG A 163 6.93 0.24 -13.98
C ARG A 163 5.46 0.64 -13.81
N ALA A 164 4.62 -0.27 -13.32
CA ALA A 164 3.20 0.02 -13.09
C ALA A 164 3.00 1.11 -12.02
N HIS A 165 3.81 1.09 -10.95
CA HIS A 165 3.79 2.10 -9.92
C HIS A 165 4.11 3.50 -10.49
N LEU A 166 5.19 3.62 -11.26
CA LEU A 166 5.65 4.89 -11.83
C LEU A 166 4.62 5.45 -12.82
N ALA A 167 4.08 4.61 -13.71
CA ALA A 167 3.04 5.03 -14.65
C ALA A 167 1.74 5.44 -13.93
N LYS A 168 1.32 4.68 -12.92
CA LYS A 168 0.13 5.06 -12.11
C LYS A 168 0.34 6.43 -11.44
N ALA A 169 1.52 6.68 -10.86
CA ALA A 169 1.82 7.93 -10.15
C ALA A 169 0.66 8.41 -9.25
N ALA A 170 0.12 9.61 -9.54
CA ALA A 170 -1.01 10.24 -8.88
C ALA A 170 -2.35 10.05 -9.62
N HIS A 171 -2.40 9.23 -10.67
CA HIS A 171 -3.63 8.97 -11.41
C HIS A 171 -4.65 8.21 -10.53
N GLY A 172 -5.84 8.80 -10.40
CA GLY A 172 -7.04 8.13 -9.90
C GLY A 172 -7.81 7.44 -11.03
N PHE A 173 -8.95 6.82 -10.69
CA PHE A 173 -9.79 6.06 -11.61
C PHE A 173 -10.12 6.84 -12.89
N GLY A 174 -10.69 8.05 -12.77
CA GLY A 174 -11.13 8.81 -13.93
C GLY A 174 -10.00 9.11 -14.93
N THR A 175 -8.84 9.54 -14.44
CA THR A 175 -7.69 9.85 -15.29
C THR A 175 -7.06 8.62 -15.93
N ALA A 176 -6.98 7.50 -15.19
CA ALA A 176 -6.47 6.24 -15.71
C ALA A 176 -7.42 5.65 -16.76
N TRP A 177 -8.74 5.75 -16.53
CA TRP A 177 -9.78 5.27 -17.45
C TRP A 177 -9.80 6.08 -18.75
N ALA A 178 -9.69 7.41 -18.66
CA ALA A 178 -9.58 8.28 -19.84
C ALA A 178 -8.31 7.97 -20.65
N THR A 179 -7.18 7.72 -19.97
CA THR A 179 -5.93 7.33 -20.62
C THR A 179 -6.07 5.99 -21.34
N ALA A 180 -6.70 5.00 -20.71
CA ALA A 180 -6.96 3.71 -21.33
C ALA A 180 -7.81 3.83 -22.61
N GLN A 181 -8.89 4.61 -22.56
CA GLN A 181 -9.76 4.84 -23.71
C GLN A 181 -9.05 5.56 -24.85
N ALA A 182 -8.26 6.59 -24.54
CA ALA A 182 -7.48 7.33 -25.55
C ALA A 182 -6.48 6.42 -26.27
N LEU A 183 -5.75 5.57 -25.51
CA LEU A 183 -4.81 4.61 -26.09
C LEU A 183 -5.53 3.54 -26.92
N GLN A 184 -6.71 3.10 -26.48
CA GLN A 184 -7.52 2.12 -27.23
C GLN A 184 -8.00 2.71 -28.57
N ALA A 185 -8.49 3.94 -28.58
CA ALA A 185 -8.92 4.63 -29.80
C ALA A 185 -7.74 4.86 -30.76
N GLN A 186 -6.57 5.26 -30.24
CA GLN A 186 -5.35 5.40 -31.03
C GLN A 186 -4.89 4.07 -31.62
N ALA A 187 -4.92 2.98 -30.84
CA ALA A 187 -4.56 1.65 -31.32
C ALA A 187 -5.50 1.16 -32.42
N GLN A 188 -6.80 1.46 -32.33
CA GLN A 188 -7.77 1.14 -33.39
C GLN A 188 -7.53 1.94 -34.66
N ALA A 189 -7.20 3.22 -34.55
CA ALA A 189 -6.83 4.03 -35.71
C ALA A 189 -5.52 3.54 -36.36
N GLN A 190 -4.50 3.22 -35.56
CA GLN A 190 -3.19 2.76 -36.07
C GLN A 190 -3.19 1.33 -36.61
N ALA A 191 -4.12 0.48 -36.19
CA ALA A 191 -4.29 -0.85 -36.79
C ALA A 191 -4.62 -0.77 -38.29
N ILE A 192 -5.14 0.37 -38.75
CA ILE A 192 -5.39 0.66 -40.17
C ILE A 192 -4.08 1.04 -40.90
N ASP A 193 -3.13 1.67 -40.19
CA ASP A 193 -1.92 2.29 -40.76
C ASP A 193 -0.61 1.51 -40.49
N ALA A 194 -0.69 0.30 -39.91
CA ALA A 194 0.46 -0.59 -39.60
C ALA A 194 1.58 0.05 -38.74
N ALA A 195 1.24 0.95 -37.82
CA ALA A 195 2.20 1.51 -36.86
C ALA A 195 2.46 0.56 -35.66
N GLY A 196 3.58 0.77 -34.96
CA GLY A 196 3.99 -0.01 -33.79
C GLY A 196 3.03 0.08 -32.58
N PRO A 197 3.29 -0.65 -31.48
CA PRO A 197 2.36 -0.72 -30.36
C PRO A 197 2.18 0.64 -29.64
N VAL A 198 0.93 1.09 -29.55
CA VAL A 198 0.57 2.31 -28.81
C VAL A 198 0.76 2.10 -27.30
N SER A 199 1.59 2.95 -26.69
CA SER A 199 1.80 2.92 -25.24
C SER A 199 2.05 4.32 -24.69
N ARG A 200 1.78 4.48 -23.39
CA ARG A 200 2.09 5.66 -22.60
C ARG A 200 2.75 5.23 -21.31
N ASP A 201 3.88 5.85 -20.96
CA ASP A 201 4.70 5.50 -19.79
C ASP A 201 5.12 4.01 -19.79
N GLY A 202 5.34 3.45 -20.99
CA GLY A 202 5.69 2.03 -21.18
C GLY A 202 4.54 1.04 -20.93
N LEU A 203 3.29 1.52 -20.87
CA LEU A 203 2.09 0.72 -20.63
C LEU A 203 1.08 0.84 -21.79
N SER A 204 0.43 -0.27 -22.14
CA SER A 204 -0.62 -0.34 -23.17
C SER A 204 -1.99 0.09 -22.62
N ALA A 205 -2.98 0.21 -23.50
CA ALA A 205 -4.38 0.45 -23.11
C ALA A 205 -4.88 -0.58 -22.07
N ALA A 206 -4.56 -1.86 -22.26
CA ALA A 206 -4.97 -2.93 -21.33
C ALA A 206 -4.37 -2.75 -19.93
N HIS A 207 -3.10 -2.33 -19.83
CA HIS A 207 -2.47 -2.02 -18.55
C HIS A 207 -3.14 -0.82 -17.86
N TRP A 208 -3.44 0.24 -18.60
CA TRP A 208 -4.15 1.40 -18.07
C TRP A 208 -5.58 1.08 -17.63
N SER A 209 -6.31 0.22 -18.35
CA SER A 209 -7.63 -0.26 -17.93
C SER A 209 -7.55 -1.01 -16.59
N ARG A 210 -6.50 -1.82 -16.38
CA ARG A 210 -6.25 -2.50 -15.09
C ARG A 210 -5.95 -1.52 -13.96
N ILE A 211 -5.14 -0.49 -14.21
CA ILE A 211 -4.86 0.57 -13.23
C ILE A 211 -6.16 1.27 -12.85
N ALA A 212 -6.99 1.63 -13.83
CA ALA A 212 -8.24 2.30 -13.58
C ALA A 212 -9.19 1.45 -12.73
N VAL A 213 -9.38 0.17 -13.05
CA VAL A 213 -10.19 -0.75 -12.24
C VAL A 213 -9.62 -0.90 -10.83
N LEU A 214 -8.30 -1.01 -10.68
CA LEU A 214 -7.66 -1.06 -9.36
C LEU A 214 -7.98 0.20 -8.54
N CYS A 215 -7.87 1.40 -9.13
CA CYS A 215 -8.20 2.65 -8.46
C CYS A 215 -9.69 2.76 -8.11
N SER A 216 -10.58 2.26 -8.98
CA SER A 216 -12.03 2.31 -8.75
C SER A 216 -12.47 1.61 -7.46
N PHE A 217 -11.71 0.62 -6.99
CA PHE A 217 -12.02 -0.06 -5.73
C PHE A 217 -11.96 0.84 -4.50
N VAL A 218 -11.13 1.87 -4.51
CA VAL A 218 -10.88 2.76 -3.35
C VAL A 218 -11.32 4.20 -3.60
N GLU A 219 -12.09 4.41 -4.67
CA GLU A 219 -12.74 5.67 -5.00
C GLU A 219 -14.25 5.46 -4.95
N ALA A 220 -14.96 6.35 -4.26
CA ALA A 220 -16.41 6.31 -4.21
C ALA A 220 -16.97 6.75 -5.56
N LEU A 221 -17.70 5.87 -6.24
CA LEU A 221 -18.29 6.13 -7.54
C LEU A 221 -19.82 6.16 -7.44
N PRO A 222 -20.50 6.95 -8.29
CA PRO A 222 -21.93 6.76 -8.51
C PRO A 222 -22.21 5.29 -8.87
N HIS A 223 -23.25 4.71 -8.26
CA HIS A 223 -23.57 3.29 -8.43
C HIS A 223 -23.75 2.89 -9.90
N GLU A 224 -24.38 3.75 -10.70
CA GLU A 224 -24.57 3.52 -12.13
C GLU A 224 -23.23 3.39 -12.88
N GLN A 225 -22.25 4.24 -12.53
CA GLN A 225 -20.91 4.16 -13.10
C GLN A 225 -20.19 2.88 -12.65
N ALA A 226 -20.29 2.52 -11.37
CA ALA A 226 -19.68 1.30 -10.85
C ALA A 226 -20.27 0.02 -11.47
N CYS A 227 -21.55 0.02 -11.86
CA CYS A 227 -22.21 -1.09 -12.56
C CYS A 227 -21.63 -1.38 -13.95
N GLU A 228 -20.99 -0.41 -14.59
CA GLU A 228 -20.43 -0.53 -15.94
C GLU A 228 -18.98 -1.00 -15.95
N LEU A 229 -18.34 -1.10 -14.78
CA LEU A 229 -16.93 -1.39 -14.72
C LEU A 229 -16.61 -2.88 -14.91
N PRO A 230 -15.67 -3.21 -15.80
CA PRO A 230 -15.17 -4.57 -15.92
C PRO A 230 -14.24 -4.95 -14.76
N LEU A 231 -14.30 -6.22 -14.31
CA LEU A 231 -13.37 -6.74 -13.32
C LEU A 231 -12.06 -7.24 -13.97
N LEU A 232 -11.29 -6.30 -14.53
CA LEU A 232 -10.04 -6.59 -15.25
C LEU A 232 -8.87 -6.96 -14.35
N VAL A 233 -9.01 -6.70 -13.06
CA VAL A 233 -8.08 -7.06 -12.02
C VAL A 233 -8.89 -7.47 -10.80
N LEU A 234 -8.67 -8.68 -10.28
CA LEU A 234 -9.23 -9.04 -8.99
C LEU A 234 -8.55 -8.22 -7.89
N PRO A 235 -9.25 -7.75 -6.84
CA PRO A 235 -8.63 -6.90 -5.84
C PRO A 235 -7.45 -7.62 -5.16
N PRO A 236 -6.31 -6.94 -4.99
CA PRO A 236 -5.24 -7.39 -4.12
C PRO A 236 -5.75 -7.72 -2.72
N ASN A 237 -5.05 -8.62 -2.03
CA ASN A 237 -5.45 -9.03 -0.70
C ASN A 237 -5.56 -7.82 0.24
N ARG A 238 -6.61 -7.78 1.07
CA ARG A 238 -6.88 -6.69 2.04
C ARG A 238 -7.07 -5.30 1.44
N LEU A 239 -7.29 -5.16 0.13
CA LEU A 239 -7.75 -3.89 -0.43
C LEU A 239 -9.22 -3.67 -0.07
N ARG A 240 -9.58 -2.43 0.32
CA ARG A 240 -10.98 -2.04 0.55
C ARG A 240 -11.70 -1.90 -0.79
N LEU A 241 -12.99 -2.19 -0.79
CA LEU A 241 -13.89 -2.03 -1.94
C LEU A 241 -15.00 -1.06 -1.52
N PHE A 242 -14.97 0.17 -2.01
CA PHE A 242 -15.91 1.24 -1.63
C PHE A 242 -17.25 1.12 -2.33
N ASN A 243 -17.31 0.42 -3.47
CA ASN A 243 -18.52 0.30 -4.27
C ASN A 243 -19.14 -1.09 -4.05
N PRO A 244 -20.31 -1.22 -3.40
CA PRO A 244 -20.91 -2.51 -3.07
C PRO A 244 -21.14 -3.43 -4.29
N VAL A 245 -21.47 -2.84 -5.43
CA VAL A 245 -21.66 -3.59 -6.68
C VAL A 245 -20.36 -4.23 -7.19
N GLN A 246 -19.22 -3.57 -6.98
CA GLN A 246 -17.90 -4.16 -7.29
C GLN A 246 -17.52 -5.24 -6.27
N ALA A 247 -17.89 -5.06 -4.99
CA ALA A 247 -17.72 -6.13 -3.99
C ALA A 247 -18.51 -7.39 -4.37
N LEU A 248 -19.77 -7.22 -4.80
CA LEU A 248 -20.60 -8.31 -5.34
C LEU A 248 -20.00 -8.93 -6.60
N GLN A 249 -19.49 -8.11 -7.52
CA GLN A 249 -18.80 -8.55 -8.73
C GLN A 249 -17.61 -9.47 -8.41
N VAL A 250 -16.77 -9.05 -7.45
CA VAL A 250 -15.62 -9.81 -6.95
C VAL A 250 -16.08 -11.09 -6.27
N PHE A 251 -17.10 -11.02 -5.42
CA PHE A 251 -17.63 -12.18 -4.70
C PHE A 251 -18.10 -13.27 -5.65
N ILE A 252 -18.95 -12.93 -6.62
CA ILE A 252 -19.45 -13.86 -7.64
C ILE A 252 -18.28 -14.47 -8.42
N SER A 253 -17.35 -13.63 -8.88
CA SER A 253 -16.21 -14.06 -9.69
C SER A 253 -15.32 -15.04 -8.94
N ARG A 254 -15.05 -14.80 -7.65
CA ARG A 254 -14.19 -15.67 -6.82
C ARG A 254 -14.79 -17.04 -6.56
N GLN A 255 -16.12 -17.21 -6.67
CA GLN A 255 -16.73 -18.54 -6.55
C GLN A 255 -16.10 -19.52 -7.55
N LEU A 256 -15.86 -19.07 -8.78
CA LEU A 256 -15.31 -19.86 -9.89
C LEU A 256 -13.84 -20.29 -9.70
N LEU A 257 -13.15 -19.78 -8.68
CA LEU A 257 -11.77 -20.14 -8.35
C LEU A 257 -11.67 -21.29 -7.35
N SER A 258 -12.78 -21.86 -6.92
CA SER A 258 -12.83 -22.90 -5.88
C SER A 258 -13.85 -23.98 -6.22
N ALA A 259 -13.60 -25.21 -5.74
CA ALA A 259 -14.53 -26.33 -5.91
C ALA A 259 -15.88 -26.05 -5.23
N GLY A 260 -16.96 -26.68 -5.68
CA GLY A 260 -18.32 -26.47 -5.14
C GLY A 260 -18.96 -25.13 -5.51
N TRP A 261 -18.43 -24.46 -6.54
CA TRP A 261 -18.93 -23.14 -6.97
C TRP A 261 -20.39 -23.18 -7.41
N SER A 262 -20.87 -24.27 -8.00
CA SER A 262 -22.25 -24.39 -8.51
C SER A 262 -23.28 -24.27 -7.38
N GLN A 263 -23.06 -24.97 -6.27
CA GLN A 263 -23.91 -24.89 -5.08
C GLN A 263 -23.92 -23.48 -4.50
N ARG A 264 -22.75 -22.83 -4.37
CA ARG A 264 -22.64 -21.47 -3.82
C ARG A 264 -23.28 -20.42 -4.72
N ILE A 265 -23.19 -20.57 -6.04
CA ILE A 265 -23.84 -19.67 -7.01
C ILE A 265 -25.35 -19.83 -6.96
N ASN A 266 -25.88 -21.05 -6.85
CA ASN A 266 -27.32 -21.27 -6.69
C ASN A 266 -27.84 -20.69 -5.37
N ALA A 267 -27.07 -20.85 -4.29
CA ALA A 267 -27.40 -20.23 -2.99
C ALA A 267 -27.41 -18.69 -3.11
N LEU A 268 -26.41 -18.11 -3.78
CA LEU A 268 -26.35 -16.67 -4.02
C LEU A 268 -27.53 -16.17 -4.85
N GLU A 269 -27.91 -16.89 -5.89
CA GLU A 269 -29.07 -16.55 -6.72
C GLU A 269 -30.36 -16.51 -5.90
N ALA A 270 -30.54 -17.47 -4.97
CA ALA A 270 -31.71 -17.53 -4.10
C ALA A 270 -31.82 -16.32 -3.15
N LEU A 271 -30.71 -15.62 -2.86
CA LEU A 271 -30.71 -14.38 -2.08
C LEU A 271 -31.16 -13.16 -2.89
N LEU A 272 -31.21 -13.25 -4.22
CA LEU A 272 -31.65 -12.15 -5.06
C LEU A 272 -33.18 -12.02 -5.00
N HIS A 273 -33.64 -10.83 -4.60
CA HIS A 273 -35.07 -10.53 -4.52
C HIS A 273 -35.64 -10.22 -5.91
N GLY A 274 -36.66 -11.00 -6.30
CA GLY A 274 -37.44 -10.76 -7.51
C GLY A 274 -36.96 -11.51 -8.76
N LEU A 275 -37.93 -11.97 -9.54
CA LEU A 275 -37.70 -12.71 -10.78
C LEU A 275 -36.83 -11.96 -11.81
N PRO A 276 -36.93 -10.63 -11.99
CA PRO A 276 -36.06 -9.91 -12.94
C PRO A 276 -34.57 -10.02 -12.60
N ALA A 277 -34.21 -9.85 -11.33
CA ALA A 277 -32.81 -9.92 -10.88
C ALA A 277 -32.25 -11.34 -11.02
N GLN A 278 -33.01 -12.36 -10.60
CA GLN A 278 -32.61 -13.77 -10.75
C GLN A 278 -32.40 -14.16 -12.21
N ARG A 279 -33.32 -13.78 -13.12
CA ARG A 279 -33.18 -14.05 -14.57
C ARG A 279 -31.97 -13.34 -15.17
N ALA A 280 -31.75 -12.08 -14.79
CA ALA A 280 -30.59 -11.31 -15.27
C ALA A 280 -29.28 -11.93 -14.76
N PHE A 281 -29.23 -12.35 -13.49
CA PHE A 281 -28.09 -13.04 -12.91
C PHE A 281 -27.77 -14.36 -13.63
N ARG A 282 -28.77 -15.23 -13.85
CA ARG A 282 -28.59 -16.47 -14.61
C ARG A 282 -28.04 -16.20 -16.01
N SER A 283 -28.62 -15.23 -16.71
CA SER A 283 -28.17 -14.84 -18.06
C SER A 283 -26.72 -14.35 -18.06
N PHE A 284 -26.34 -13.53 -17.08
CA PHE A 284 -24.95 -13.10 -16.89
C PHE A 284 -24.02 -14.29 -16.60
N PHE A 285 -24.37 -15.14 -15.63
CA PHE A 285 -23.51 -16.22 -15.19
C PHE A 285 -23.32 -17.29 -16.27
N GLN A 286 -24.37 -17.62 -17.02
CA GLN A 286 -24.29 -18.51 -18.19
C GLN A 286 -23.46 -17.92 -19.33
N THR A 287 -23.31 -16.58 -19.38
CA THR A 287 -22.40 -15.91 -20.32
C THR A 287 -20.95 -15.95 -19.80
N LEU A 288 -20.73 -15.74 -18.50
CA LEU A 288 -19.39 -15.72 -17.90
C LEU A 288 -18.75 -17.12 -17.87
N LEU A 289 -19.48 -18.14 -17.41
CA LEU A 289 -18.94 -19.45 -17.08
C LEU A 289 -18.21 -20.14 -18.24
N PRO A 290 -18.77 -20.24 -19.47
CA PRO A 290 -18.09 -20.92 -20.57
C PRO A 290 -16.73 -20.28 -20.89
N ARG A 291 -16.64 -18.94 -20.87
CA ARG A 291 -15.40 -18.19 -21.15
C ARG A 291 -14.31 -18.48 -20.13
N VAL A 292 -14.69 -18.60 -18.86
CA VAL A 292 -13.76 -18.97 -17.78
C VAL A 292 -13.29 -20.43 -17.93
N LEU A 293 -14.17 -21.33 -18.36
CA LEU A 293 -13.82 -22.74 -18.58
C LEU A 293 -12.93 -22.94 -19.83
N GLU A 294 -13.23 -22.25 -20.93
CA GLU A 294 -12.45 -22.27 -22.17
C GLU A 294 -11.02 -21.76 -21.95
N ALA A 295 -10.87 -20.70 -21.16
CA ALA A 295 -9.56 -20.13 -20.84
C ALA A 295 -8.77 -20.95 -19.80
N LYS A 296 -9.42 -21.87 -19.07
CA LYS A 296 -8.76 -22.78 -18.11
C LYS A 296 -8.15 -23.98 -18.83
N GLY A 297 -7.13 -23.73 -19.66
CA GLY A 297 -6.29 -24.77 -20.27
C GLY A 297 -5.17 -25.29 -19.37
N SER A 298 -4.98 -24.73 -18.17
CA SER A 298 -3.83 -24.99 -17.30
C SER A 298 -4.22 -25.08 -15.82
N THR A 299 -3.52 -25.93 -15.06
CA THR A 299 -3.89 -26.36 -13.70
C THR A 299 -3.52 -25.38 -12.57
N GLY A 300 -2.92 -24.22 -12.89
CA GLY A 300 -2.44 -23.28 -11.87
C GLY A 300 -3.47 -22.26 -11.39
N ALA A 301 -3.31 -21.83 -10.14
CA ALA A 301 -4.21 -20.87 -9.49
C ALA A 301 -4.12 -19.46 -10.12
N GLN A 302 -2.95 -19.08 -10.63
CA GLN A 302 -2.72 -17.77 -11.25
C GLN A 302 -3.35 -17.68 -12.64
N GLU A 303 -3.24 -18.74 -13.44
CA GLU A 303 -3.83 -18.87 -14.77
C GLU A 303 -5.36 -18.86 -14.66
N SER A 304 -5.91 -19.59 -13.68
CA SER A 304 -7.35 -19.56 -13.38
C SER A 304 -7.85 -18.15 -13.03
N ARG A 305 -7.02 -17.37 -12.31
CA ARG A 305 -7.31 -15.98 -11.99
C ARG A 305 -7.29 -15.09 -13.24
N TRP A 306 -6.32 -15.27 -14.13
CA TRP A 306 -6.23 -14.51 -15.38
C TRP A 306 -7.37 -14.83 -16.35
N ALA A 307 -7.71 -16.11 -16.50
CA ALA A 307 -8.86 -16.57 -17.27
C ALA A 307 -10.15 -15.87 -16.85
N LEU A 308 -10.35 -15.70 -15.54
CA LEU A 308 -11.48 -14.97 -14.98
C LEU A 308 -11.44 -13.47 -15.32
N GLU A 309 -10.32 -12.80 -15.08
CA GLU A 309 -10.11 -11.39 -15.43
C GLU A 309 -10.25 -11.12 -16.94
N ASP A 310 -9.89 -12.08 -17.80
CA ASP A 310 -9.99 -11.98 -19.26
C ASP A 310 -11.42 -12.27 -19.75
N ALA A 311 -12.15 -13.18 -19.10
CA ALA A 311 -13.57 -13.38 -19.38
C ALA A 311 -14.39 -12.10 -19.16
N TRP A 312 -14.00 -11.28 -18.18
CA TRP A 312 -14.59 -9.96 -17.96
C TRP A 312 -14.28 -8.94 -19.06
N GLN A 313 -13.28 -9.13 -19.92
CA GLN A 313 -13.06 -8.24 -21.07
C GLN A 313 -14.11 -8.44 -22.18
N HIS A 314 -14.82 -9.57 -22.17
CA HIS A 314 -15.73 -9.90 -23.24
C HIS A 314 -16.99 -9.00 -23.22
N PRO A 315 -17.35 -8.31 -24.34
CA PRO A 315 -18.47 -7.36 -24.37
C PRO A 315 -19.82 -7.95 -23.93
N ALA A 316 -20.13 -9.18 -24.36
CA ALA A 316 -21.35 -9.87 -23.92
C ALA A 316 -21.41 -10.09 -22.40
N VAL A 317 -20.29 -10.40 -21.73
CA VAL A 317 -20.25 -10.55 -20.27
C VAL A 317 -20.54 -9.20 -19.61
N GLN A 318 -19.89 -8.13 -20.09
CA GLN A 318 -20.12 -6.77 -19.61
C GLN A 318 -21.58 -6.34 -19.76
N GLN A 319 -22.16 -6.50 -20.94
CA GLN A 319 -23.54 -6.10 -21.20
C GLN A 319 -24.53 -6.81 -20.27
N ARG A 320 -24.34 -8.11 -20.03
CA ARG A 320 -25.22 -8.89 -19.14
C ARG A 320 -25.00 -8.53 -17.67
N TRP A 321 -23.75 -8.32 -17.28
CA TRP A 321 -23.40 -7.81 -15.95
C TRP A 321 -24.05 -6.45 -15.69
N THR A 322 -23.84 -5.45 -16.54
CA THR A 322 -24.41 -4.10 -16.37
C THR A 322 -25.92 -4.16 -16.23
N ARG A 323 -26.59 -4.99 -17.06
CA ARG A 323 -28.04 -5.19 -16.97
C ARG A 323 -28.46 -5.78 -15.62
N PHE A 324 -27.73 -6.77 -15.11
CA PHE A 324 -28.00 -7.36 -13.80
C PHE A 324 -27.70 -6.38 -12.67
N ALA A 325 -26.53 -5.76 -12.67
CA ALA A 325 -26.03 -4.84 -11.66
C ALA A 325 -26.95 -3.62 -11.47
N ARG A 326 -27.47 -3.06 -12.57
CA ARG A 326 -28.42 -1.93 -12.55
C ARG A 326 -29.80 -2.26 -11.96
N LEU A 327 -30.15 -3.55 -11.80
CA LEU A 327 -31.40 -3.95 -11.13
C LEU A 327 -31.26 -3.92 -9.60
N LEU A 328 -30.05 -3.78 -9.09
CA LEU A 328 -29.75 -3.77 -7.66
C LEU A 328 -29.37 -2.37 -7.22
N THR A 329 -29.76 -2.00 -6.00
CA THR A 329 -29.24 -0.81 -5.31
C THR A 329 -27.94 -1.13 -4.56
N PRO A 330 -27.15 -0.13 -4.14
CA PRO A 330 -25.98 -0.37 -3.29
C PRO A 330 -26.31 -1.20 -2.03
N ALA A 331 -27.39 -0.84 -1.33
CA ALA A 331 -27.84 -1.55 -0.12
C ALA A 331 -28.24 -3.00 -0.40
N GLN A 332 -28.86 -3.28 -1.56
CA GLN A 332 -29.19 -4.65 -1.95
C GLN A 332 -27.92 -5.48 -2.23
N CYS A 333 -26.91 -4.90 -2.87
CA CYS A 333 -25.61 -5.57 -3.06
C CYS A 333 -24.97 -5.93 -1.71
N GLU A 334 -24.98 -5.01 -0.73
CA GLU A 334 -24.44 -5.27 0.61
C GLU A 334 -25.24 -6.35 1.35
N ALA A 335 -26.58 -6.29 1.31
CA ALA A 335 -27.43 -7.26 1.97
C ALA A 335 -27.18 -8.69 1.44
N VAL A 336 -27.08 -8.84 0.12
CA VAL A 336 -26.75 -10.12 -0.53
C VAL A 336 -25.38 -10.61 -0.07
N MET A 337 -24.38 -9.73 0.00
CA MET A 337 -23.03 -10.07 0.45
C MET A 337 -22.98 -10.51 1.92
N GLN A 338 -23.68 -9.79 2.80
CA GLN A 338 -23.77 -10.09 4.23
C GLN A 338 -24.46 -11.44 4.45
N GLN A 339 -25.59 -11.69 3.80
CA GLN A 339 -26.33 -12.94 3.88
C GLN A 339 -25.52 -14.12 3.32
N ALA A 340 -24.86 -13.94 2.18
CA ALA A 340 -24.02 -14.98 1.57
C ALA A 340 -22.82 -15.35 2.46
N THR A 341 -22.22 -14.35 3.12
CA THR A 341 -21.09 -14.58 4.04
C THR A 341 -21.55 -15.27 5.32
N ALA A 342 -22.68 -14.87 5.90
CA ALA A 342 -23.26 -15.53 7.08
C ALA A 342 -23.70 -16.98 6.78
N GLY A 343 -24.19 -17.24 5.57
CA GLY A 343 -24.57 -18.59 5.11
C GLY A 343 -23.41 -19.48 4.67
N HIS A 344 -22.15 -19.12 4.94
CA HIS A 344 -20.95 -19.86 4.52
C HIS A 344 -20.86 -20.11 3.00
N SER A 345 -21.45 -19.23 2.19
CA SER A 345 -21.37 -19.27 0.72
C SER A 345 -20.13 -18.58 0.16
N ALA A 346 -19.17 -18.20 1.01
CA ALA A 346 -17.86 -17.72 0.61
C ALA A 346 -16.89 -18.91 0.41
N PRO A 347 -16.00 -18.87 -0.60
CA PRO A 347 -14.95 -19.87 -0.74
C PRO A 347 -14.07 -19.94 0.50
N GLU A 348 -13.51 -21.12 0.77
CA GLU A 348 -12.56 -21.31 1.87
C GLU A 348 -11.39 -20.31 1.74
N ARG A 349 -10.99 -19.70 2.86
CA ARG A 349 -9.94 -18.65 2.95
C ARG A 349 -10.30 -17.30 2.32
N VAL A 350 -11.53 -17.10 1.85
CA VAL A 350 -12.03 -15.79 1.44
C VAL A 350 -12.94 -15.23 2.52
N ARG A 351 -12.58 -14.06 3.05
CA ARG A 351 -13.39 -13.34 4.03
C ARG A 351 -13.73 -11.98 3.48
N PHE A 352 -15.01 -11.63 3.55
CA PHE A 352 -15.51 -10.30 3.29
C PHE A 352 -15.99 -9.74 4.62
N GLU A 353 -15.49 -8.56 4.97
CA GLU A 353 -15.84 -7.86 6.19
C GLU A 353 -16.48 -6.55 5.77
N SER A 354 -17.75 -6.37 6.13
CA SER A 354 -18.44 -5.10 5.93
C SER A 354 -17.90 -4.10 6.95
N GLN A 355 -17.59 -2.90 6.49
CA GLN A 355 -17.16 -1.79 7.33
C GLN A 355 -18.16 -0.65 7.15
N ALA A 356 -18.50 0.01 8.25
CA ALA A 356 -19.32 1.21 8.18
C ALA A 356 -18.55 2.33 7.48
N ASP A 357 -19.25 3.18 6.73
CA ASP A 357 -18.69 4.28 5.96
C ASP A 357 -17.77 5.19 6.79
N ALA A 358 -18.16 5.46 8.04
CA ALA A 358 -17.39 6.27 8.97
C ALA A 358 -15.97 5.74 9.24
N HIS A 359 -15.76 4.42 9.13
CA HIS A 359 -14.47 3.77 9.36
C HIS A 359 -13.78 3.33 8.05
N ALA A 360 -14.44 3.50 6.89
CA ALA A 360 -13.94 3.05 5.59
C ALA A 360 -12.65 3.74 5.15
N THR A 361 -12.36 4.92 5.69
CA THR A 361 -11.14 5.71 5.44
C THR A 361 -10.38 6.05 6.72
N GLU A 362 -10.70 5.39 7.84
CA GLU A 362 -9.98 5.58 9.10
C GLU A 362 -8.47 5.31 8.91
N GLY A 363 -7.64 6.24 9.37
CA GLY A 363 -6.19 6.19 9.23
C GLY A 363 -5.63 6.63 7.87
N TRP A 364 -6.49 6.95 6.89
CA TRP A 364 -6.05 7.34 5.55
C TRP A 364 -5.57 8.80 5.48
N CYS A 365 -5.82 9.63 6.50
CA CYS A 365 -5.40 11.04 6.53
C CYS A 365 -5.81 11.83 5.28
N LEU A 366 -7.05 11.65 4.81
CA LEU A 366 -7.54 12.29 3.59
C LEU A 366 -7.53 13.83 3.68
N GLU A 367 -7.79 14.38 4.87
CA GLU A 367 -7.78 15.83 5.13
C GLU A 367 -6.44 16.49 4.81
N THR A 368 -5.34 15.77 5.01
CA THR A 368 -3.97 16.24 4.71
C THR A 368 -3.44 15.64 3.42
N ARG A 369 -4.30 15.06 2.58
CA ARG A 369 -3.93 14.32 1.35
C ARG A 369 -2.89 13.23 1.61
N GLY A 370 -2.98 12.57 2.77
CA GLY A 370 -2.08 11.52 3.20
C GLY A 370 -0.78 11.99 3.85
N HIS A 371 -0.58 13.29 4.03
CA HIS A 371 0.59 13.84 4.71
C HIS A 371 0.46 13.82 6.24
N VAL A 372 1.60 13.80 6.92
CA VAL A 372 1.64 14.00 8.37
C VAL A 372 1.13 15.41 8.69
N PRO A 373 0.15 15.59 9.59
CA PRO A 373 -0.33 16.91 9.99
C PRO A 373 0.81 17.78 10.53
N HIS A 374 0.80 19.07 10.20
CA HIS A 374 1.74 20.03 10.77
C HIS A 374 1.33 20.32 12.22
N GLY A 375 2.03 19.70 13.18
CA GLY A 375 1.79 19.88 14.61
C GLY A 375 3.04 19.58 15.43
N LEU A 376 3.07 20.08 16.66
CA LEU A 376 4.03 19.68 17.67
C LEU A 376 3.64 18.31 18.22
N ALA A 377 4.62 17.45 18.50
CA ALA A 377 4.35 16.18 19.16
C ALA A 377 3.94 16.47 20.62
N SER A 378 2.76 15.99 21.04
CA SER A 378 2.39 15.93 22.46
C SER A 378 3.24 14.86 23.15
N ASP A 379 3.65 15.10 24.40
CA ASP A 379 4.49 14.21 25.25
C ASP A 379 3.90 12.80 25.50
N THR A 380 2.72 12.50 24.96
CA THR A 380 1.92 11.30 25.24
C THR A 380 2.07 10.16 24.24
N LEU A 381 2.90 10.27 23.19
CA LEU A 381 2.93 9.31 22.07
C LEU A 381 4.16 8.38 21.98
N GLY A 382 4.98 8.26 23.02
CA GLY A 382 6.11 7.32 23.04
C GLY A 382 6.65 7.04 24.45
N PRO A 383 7.53 6.04 24.64
CA PRO A 383 8.10 5.78 25.96
C PRO A 383 8.82 7.03 26.45
N PRO A 384 8.68 7.38 27.74
CA PRO A 384 9.24 8.61 28.28
C PRO A 384 10.75 8.62 28.05
N LEU A 385 11.25 9.77 27.61
CA LEU A 385 12.67 10.12 27.67
C LEU A 385 13.09 10.06 29.14
N LYS A 386 13.44 8.88 29.65
CA LYS A 386 14.13 8.77 30.94
C LYS A 386 15.55 9.27 30.71
N ALA A 387 15.78 10.54 31.04
CA ALA A 387 17.11 11.07 31.29
C ALA A 387 17.70 10.36 32.51
N GLY A 388 18.38 9.23 32.28
CA GLY A 388 19.14 8.53 33.31
C GLY A 388 20.58 9.03 33.31
N SER A 389 20.92 9.95 34.20
CA SER A 389 22.30 10.12 34.65
C SER A 389 22.67 8.93 35.54
N PRO A 390 23.76 8.20 35.27
CA PRO A 390 24.26 7.23 36.23
C PRO A 390 25.03 7.98 37.32
N THR A 391 24.44 8.11 38.51
CA THR A 391 25.21 8.37 39.73
C THR A 391 25.96 7.08 40.08
N LEU A 392 27.28 7.13 39.90
CA LEU A 392 28.23 6.15 40.42
C LEU A 392 28.22 6.21 41.96
N HIS A 393 28.08 5.05 42.59
CA HIS A 393 28.58 4.79 43.95
C HIS A 393 29.86 3.98 43.84
#